data_AF-A0A165TE96-F1
#
_entry.id   AF-A0A165TE96-F1
#
_cell.length_a   1.000
_cell.length_b   1.000
_cell.length_c   1.000
_cell.angle_alpha   90.00
_cell.angle_beta   90.00
_cell.angle_gamma   90.00
#
_symmetry.space_group_name_H-M   'P 1'
#
loop_
_entity.id
_entity.type
_entity.pdbx_description
1 polymer ?
#
loop_
_entity_poly.entity_id
_entity_poly.type
_entity_poly.pdbx_seq_one_letter_code
_entity_poly.pdbx_strand_id
1 'polypeptide(L)'
;MGGFSCKSLNETLSSLSGSTQERWFARLYLLLPLTIACLSLFWLASGIIGAIQFSDAQEVLTERGMDQTLSLLFVFAGSITDITLGSLILFRRYTRLACLGMIAVTLGYLGAGTLWATDLWADPLGPYVKTIPAMILALFPILLLEER
;
A
#
# COMPACT_ATOMS: atom_id res chain seq x y z
N MET A 1 42.48 42.39 8.72
CA MET A 1 42.40 40.91 8.80
C MET A 1 41.13 40.56 9.55
N GLY A 2 40.08 40.18 8.83
CA GLY A 2 38.76 39.87 9.41
C GLY A 2 38.64 38.39 9.70
N GLY A 3 38.58 38.02 10.98
CA GLY A 3 38.20 36.67 11.41
C GLY A 3 36.74 36.69 11.84
N PHE A 4 35.87 36.00 11.09
CA PHE A 4 34.52 35.74 11.58
C PHE A 4 34.63 34.75 12.74
N SER A 5 34.21 35.16 13.94
CA SER A 5 34.13 34.27 15.10
C SER A 5 33.13 33.17 14.78
N CYS A 6 33.60 31.93 14.60
CA CYS A 6 32.72 30.79 14.38
C CYS A 6 31.82 30.61 15.60
N LYS A 7 30.51 30.72 15.40
CA LYS A 7 29.51 30.46 16.44
C LYS A 7 29.69 29.04 16.97
N SER A 8 29.45 28.86 18.26
CA SER A 8 29.47 27.53 18.86
C SER A 8 28.35 26.66 18.29
N LEU A 9 28.51 25.32 18.34
CA LEU A 9 27.47 24.37 17.90
C LEU A 9 26.13 24.66 18.61
N ASN A 10 26.18 25.03 19.89
CA ASN A 10 25.02 25.32 20.71
C ASN A 10 24.32 26.63 20.30
N GLU A 11 25.06 27.68 19.93
CA GLU A 11 24.51 28.93 19.38
C GLU A 11 23.92 28.73 17.98
N THR A 12 24.52 27.83 17.19
CA THR A 12 24.01 27.51 15.85
C THR A 12 22.69 26.73 15.97
N LEU A 13 22.64 25.71 16.83
CA LEU A 13 21.43 24.92 17.10
C LEU A 13 20.30 25.72 17.74
N SER A 14 20.61 26.68 18.63
CA SER A 14 19.58 27.55 19.23
C SER A 14 19.06 28.61 18.25
N SER A 15 19.87 29.01 17.26
CA SER A 15 19.45 29.90 16.17
C SER A 15 18.66 29.19 15.07
N LEU A 16 18.81 27.86 14.95
CA LEU A 16 17.93 27.00 14.17
C LEU A 16 16.64 26.79 14.98
N SER A 17 15.78 27.82 15.03
CA SER A 17 14.43 27.65 15.53
C SER A 17 13.73 26.64 14.62
N GLY A 18 13.68 25.37 15.04
CA GLY A 18 13.16 24.28 14.23
C GLY A 18 11.74 24.60 13.80
N SER A 19 11.62 25.09 12.57
CA SER A 19 10.37 25.62 12.05
C SER A 19 9.36 24.48 11.99
N THR A 20 8.08 24.80 12.06
CA THR A 20 7.01 23.79 11.93
C THR A 20 7.22 22.93 10.66
N GLN A 21 7.79 23.51 9.59
CA GLN A 21 8.20 22.84 8.36
C GLN A 21 9.22 21.71 8.57
N GLU A 22 10.27 21.91 9.37
CA GLU A 22 11.30 20.88 9.61
C GLU A 22 10.73 19.67 10.36
N ARG A 23 9.80 19.90 11.30
CA ARG A 23 9.12 18.82 12.01
C ARG A 23 8.20 18.02 11.09
N TRP A 24 7.47 18.70 10.19
CA TRP A 24 6.66 18.02 9.18
C TRP A 24 7.53 17.24 8.20
N PHE A 25 8.64 17.80 7.74
CA PHE A 25 9.59 17.10 6.86
C PHE A 25 10.15 15.83 7.52
N ALA A 26 10.57 15.90 8.79
CA ALA A 26 11.07 14.73 9.53
C ALA A 26 9.99 13.65 9.71
N ARG A 27 8.74 14.04 9.98
CA ARG A 27 7.61 13.10 10.10
C ARG A 27 7.26 12.45 8.77
N LEU A 28 7.16 13.23 7.69
CA LEU A 28 6.90 12.74 6.33
C LEU A 28 8.03 11.83 5.83
N TYR A 29 9.28 12.14 6.22
CA TYR A 29 10.44 11.31 5.93
C TYR A 29 10.33 9.91 6.56
N LEU A 30 9.73 9.78 7.75
CA LEU A 30 9.50 8.49 8.41
C LEU A 30 8.19 7.81 7.98
N LEU A 31 7.15 8.58 7.66
CA LEU A 31 5.88 8.04 7.20
C LEU A 31 6.01 7.31 5.86
N LEU A 32 6.79 7.84 4.91
CA LEU A 32 6.97 7.20 3.61
C LEU A 32 7.53 5.76 3.67
N PRO A 33 8.68 5.49 4.33
CA PRO A 33 9.19 4.12 4.45
C PRO A 33 8.26 3.23 5.27
N LEU A 34 7.55 3.77 6.27
CA LEU A 34 6.57 3.02 7.04
C LEU A 34 5.39 2.59 6.15
N THR A 35 4.83 3.49 5.33
CA THR A 35 3.75 3.17 4.40
C THR A 35 4.19 2.14 3.36
N ILE A 36 5.39 2.27 2.80
CA ILE A 36 5.95 1.28 1.85
C ILE A 36 6.10 -0.09 2.52
N ALA A 37 6.65 -0.13 3.74
CA ALA A 37 6.81 -1.38 4.48
C ALA A 37 5.46 -2.03 4.81
N CYS A 38 4.48 -1.26 5.30
CA CYS A 38 3.14 -1.74 5.60
C CYS A 38 2.43 -2.28 4.35
N LEU A 39 2.47 -1.55 3.23
CA LEU A 39 1.88 -2.00 1.96
C LEU A 39 2.58 -3.26 1.46
N SER A 40 3.91 -3.28 1.45
CA SER A 40 4.67 -4.47 1.04
C SER A 40 4.29 -5.70 1.87
N LEU A 41 4.30 -5.57 3.20
CA LEU A 41 3.95 -6.65 4.11
C LEU A 41 2.52 -7.14 3.89
N PHE A 42 1.56 -6.22 3.78
CA PHE A 42 0.15 -6.55 3.55
C PHE A 42 -0.05 -7.31 2.23
N TRP A 43 0.53 -6.81 1.14
CA TRP A 43 0.40 -7.42 -0.18
C TRP A 43 1.11 -8.77 -0.28
N LEU A 44 2.31 -8.90 0.29
CA LEU A 44 3.00 -10.17 0.37
C LEU A 44 2.23 -11.19 1.21
N ALA A 45 1.74 -10.79 2.38
CA ALA A 45 0.95 -11.67 3.24
C ALA A 45 -0.33 -12.13 2.54
N SER A 46 -1.05 -11.22 1.88
CA SER A 46 -2.25 -11.54 1.08
C SER A 46 -1.94 -12.59 0.01
N GLY A 47 -0.91 -12.35 -0.82
CA GLY A 47 -0.55 -13.28 -1.88
C GLY A 47 -0.04 -14.63 -1.38
N ILE A 48 0.74 -14.66 -0.30
CA ILE A 48 1.20 -15.91 0.33
C ILE A 48 0.03 -16.69 0.92
N ILE A 49 -0.89 -16.02 1.62
CA ILE A 49 -2.08 -16.66 2.20
C ILE A 49 -2.94 -17.22 1.07
N GLY A 50 -3.18 -16.47 0.00
CA GLY A 50 -3.91 -16.97 -1.18
C GLY A 50 -3.23 -18.17 -1.85
N ALA A 51 -1.90 -18.21 -1.85
CA ALA A 51 -1.14 -19.35 -2.38
C ALA A 51 -1.19 -20.60 -1.46
N ILE A 52 -1.21 -20.40 -0.14
CA ILE A 52 -1.30 -21.51 0.84
C ILE A 52 -2.73 -22.05 0.94
N GLN A 53 -3.72 -21.16 1.03
CA GLN A 53 -5.15 -21.50 1.14
C GLN A 53 -5.82 -21.55 -0.23
N PHE A 54 -5.09 -22.02 -1.24
CA PHE A 54 -5.53 -21.98 -2.63
C PHE A 54 -6.83 -22.76 -2.86
N SER A 55 -6.99 -23.92 -2.21
CA SER A 55 -8.21 -24.72 -2.26
C SER A 55 -9.43 -23.99 -1.69
N ASP A 56 -9.25 -23.37 -0.54
CA ASP A 56 -10.34 -22.74 0.21
C ASP A 56 -10.78 -21.44 -0.50
N ALA A 57 -9.81 -20.69 -1.03
CA ALA A 57 -10.06 -19.52 -1.87
C ALA A 57 -10.79 -19.87 -3.17
N GLN A 58 -10.47 -21.03 -3.77
CA GLN A 58 -11.17 -21.53 -4.95
C GLN A 58 -12.62 -21.90 -4.62
N GLU A 59 -12.85 -22.57 -3.49
CA GLU A 59 -14.17 -23.01 -3.06
C GLU A 59 -15.13 -21.83 -2.90
N VAL A 60 -14.67 -20.75 -2.25
CA VAL A 60 -15.44 -19.50 -2.08
C VAL A 60 -15.89 -18.90 -3.43
N LEU A 61 -15.06 -18.96 -4.47
CA LEU A 61 -15.43 -18.45 -5.80
C LEU A 61 -16.40 -19.39 -6.51
N THR A 62 -16.20 -20.70 -6.40
CA THR A 62 -17.11 -21.68 -7.00
C THR A 62 -18.48 -21.70 -6.35
N GLU A 63 -18.57 -21.49 -5.03
CA GLU A 63 -19.85 -21.33 -4.31
C GLU A 63 -20.64 -20.10 -4.78
N ARG A 64 -19.92 -19.07 -5.25
CA ARG A 64 -20.49 -17.86 -5.84
C ARG A 64 -20.85 -18.00 -7.32
N GLY A 65 -20.78 -19.22 -7.84
CA GLY A 65 -21.22 -19.55 -9.21
C GLY A 65 -20.16 -19.32 -10.29
N MET A 66 -18.90 -19.08 -9.93
CA MET A 66 -17.81 -19.06 -10.92
C MET A 66 -17.42 -20.48 -11.36
N ASP A 67 -17.13 -20.61 -12.65
CA ASP A 67 -16.59 -21.86 -13.20
C ASP A 67 -15.26 -22.25 -12.52
N GLN A 68 -15.05 -23.56 -12.34
CA GLN A 68 -13.92 -24.09 -11.60
C GLN A 68 -12.58 -23.68 -12.22
N THR A 69 -12.49 -23.61 -13.55
CA THR A 69 -11.29 -23.20 -14.28
C THR A 69 -11.02 -21.71 -14.11
N LEU A 70 -12.07 -20.89 -14.14
CA LEU A 70 -11.95 -19.45 -13.93
C LEU A 70 -11.55 -19.15 -12.48
N SER A 71 -12.15 -19.80 -11.49
CA SER A 71 -11.79 -19.65 -10.08
C SER A 71 -10.31 -19.97 -9.84
N LEU A 72 -9.78 -21.05 -10.42
CA LEU A 72 -8.35 -21.38 -10.37
C LEU A 72 -7.48 -20.26 -10.91
N LEU A 73 -7.83 -19.75 -12.10
CA LEU A 73 -7.07 -18.72 -12.78
C LEU A 73 -7.08 -17.41 -11.96
N PHE A 74 -8.22 -17.04 -11.39
CA PHE A 74 -8.36 -15.84 -10.57
C PHE A 74 -7.58 -15.90 -9.27
N VAL A 75 -7.65 -17.01 -8.52
CA VAL A 75 -6.87 -17.16 -7.27
C VAL A 75 -5.38 -17.16 -7.57
N PHE A 76 -4.95 -17.91 -8.59
CA PHE A 76 -3.53 -17.99 -8.95
C PHE A 76 -2.99 -16.64 -9.45
N ALA A 77 -3.70 -15.99 -10.37
CA ALA A 77 -3.33 -14.68 -10.88
C ALA A 77 -3.35 -13.62 -9.77
N GLY A 78 -4.33 -13.67 -8.86
CA GLY A 78 -4.43 -12.81 -7.69
C GLY A 78 -3.21 -12.94 -6.79
N SER A 79 -2.87 -14.16 -6.37
CA SER A 79 -1.71 -14.41 -5.51
C SER A 79 -0.38 -13.97 -6.15
N ILE A 80 -0.20 -14.20 -7.45
CA ILE A 80 1.00 -13.73 -8.16
C ILE A 80 1.04 -12.19 -8.22
N THR A 81 -0.10 -11.57 -8.54
CA THR A 81 -0.22 -10.11 -8.61
C THR A 81 0.08 -9.48 -7.26
N ASP A 82 -0.40 -10.09 -6.20
CA ASP A 82 -0.20 -9.61 -4.84
C ASP A 82 1.28 -9.65 -4.43
N ILE A 83 1.93 -10.80 -4.67
CA ILE A 83 3.36 -10.98 -4.36
C ILE A 83 4.22 -10.05 -5.20
N THR A 84 3.92 -9.90 -6.49
CA THR A 84 4.69 -9.05 -7.40
C THR A 84 4.55 -7.57 -7.03
N LEU A 85 3.34 -7.06 -6.77
CA LEU A 85 3.14 -5.68 -6.36
C LEU A 85 3.74 -5.40 -4.97
N GLY A 86 3.56 -6.31 -4.02
CA GLY A 86 4.15 -6.23 -2.68
C GLY A 86 5.68 -6.25 -2.69
N SER A 87 6.30 -6.93 -3.66
CA SER A 87 7.76 -6.91 -3.85
C SER A 87 8.24 -5.67 -4.61
N LEU A 88 7.52 -5.27 -5.67
CA LEU A 88 7.88 -4.15 -6.53
C LEU A 88 7.89 -2.82 -5.79
N ILE A 89 6.99 -2.63 -4.82
CA ILE A 89 6.89 -1.38 -4.07
C ILE A 89 8.16 -1.07 -3.25
N LEU A 90 8.93 -2.09 -2.86
CA LEU A 90 10.20 -1.95 -2.13
C LEU A 90 11.30 -1.32 -2.98
N PHE A 91 11.21 -1.44 -4.31
CA PHE A 91 12.18 -0.85 -5.22
C PHE A 91 11.73 0.57 -5.58
N ARG A 92 12.49 1.58 -5.14
CA ARG A 92 12.18 3.01 -5.32
C ARG A 92 11.79 3.38 -6.77
N ARG A 93 12.41 2.75 -7.77
CA ARG A 93 12.11 2.97 -9.20
C ARG A 93 10.69 2.52 -9.59
N TYR A 94 10.18 1.48 -8.95
CA TYR A 94 8.91 0.86 -9.27
C TYR A 94 7.80 1.20 -8.29
N THR A 95 8.09 1.86 -7.16
CA THR A 95 7.09 2.23 -6.13
C THR A 95 5.85 2.90 -6.73
N ARG A 96 6.00 3.87 -7.64
CA ARG A 96 4.85 4.53 -8.28
C ARG A 96 4.01 3.57 -9.12
N LEU A 97 4.65 2.72 -9.93
CA LEU A 97 3.96 1.72 -10.76
C LEU A 97 3.28 0.66 -9.90
N ALA A 98 3.94 0.22 -8.82
CA ALA A 98 3.38 -0.72 -7.86
C ALA A 98 2.13 -0.15 -7.19
N CYS A 99 2.20 1.08 -6.66
CA CYS A 99 1.05 1.76 -6.05
C CYS A 99 -0.13 1.90 -7.04
N LEU A 100 0.13 2.29 -8.30
CA LEU A 100 -0.91 2.36 -9.32
C LEU A 100 -1.53 0.98 -9.60
N GLY A 101 -0.71 -0.07 -9.67
CA GLY A 101 -1.17 -1.45 -9.80
C GLY A 101 -2.04 -1.87 -8.61
N MET A 102 -1.62 -1.56 -7.38
CA MET A 102 -2.36 -1.84 -6.16
C MET A 102 -3.74 -1.17 -6.16
N ILE A 103 -3.81 0.09 -6.59
CA ILE A 103 -5.06 0.83 -6.74
C ILE A 103 -5.94 0.18 -7.81
N ALA A 104 -5.39 -0.13 -8.97
CA ALA A 104 -6.13 -0.73 -10.08
C ALA A 104 -6.75 -2.08 -9.70
N VAL A 105 -5.97 -2.95 -9.03
CA VAL A 105 -6.44 -4.24 -8.51
C VAL A 105 -7.54 -4.04 -7.47
N THR A 106 -7.37 -3.09 -6.55
CA THR A 106 -8.38 -2.81 -5.51
C THR A 106 -9.70 -2.29 -6.12
N LEU A 107 -9.61 -1.42 -7.13
CA LEU A 107 -10.79 -0.95 -7.88
C LEU A 107 -11.48 -2.09 -8.64
N GLY A 108 -10.70 -2.97 -9.27
CA GLY A 108 -11.22 -4.17 -9.93
C GLY A 108 -11.96 -5.08 -8.95
N TYR A 109 -11.36 -5.33 -7.78
CA TYR A 109 -11.96 -6.12 -6.71
C TYR A 109 -13.27 -5.49 -6.19
N LEU A 110 -13.30 -4.18 -5.92
CA LEU A 110 -14.50 -3.48 -5.48
C LEU A 110 -15.58 -3.46 -6.56
N GLY A 111 -15.20 -3.27 -7.82
CA GLY A 111 -16.13 -3.26 -8.96
C GLY A 111 -16.77 -4.62 -9.17
N ALA A 112 -15.95 -5.67 -9.27
CA ALA A 112 -16.40 -7.05 -9.35
C ALA A 112 -17.27 -7.43 -8.13
N GLY A 113 -16.80 -7.07 -6.94
CA GLY A 113 -17.49 -7.32 -5.69
C GLY A 113 -18.85 -6.63 -5.60
N THR A 114 -18.97 -5.41 -6.09
CA THR A 114 -20.26 -4.68 -6.11
C THR A 114 -21.24 -5.24 -7.15
N LEU A 115 -20.77 -5.97 -8.16
CA LEU A 115 -21.63 -6.61 -9.15
C LEU A 115 -22.07 -8.02 -8.74
N TRP A 116 -21.15 -8.81 -8.18
CA TRP A 116 -21.38 -10.24 -7.91
C TRP A 116 -21.55 -10.59 -6.43
N ALA A 117 -21.09 -9.74 -5.51
CA ALA A 117 -21.08 -10.01 -4.06
C ALA A 117 -21.41 -8.75 -3.26
N THR A 118 -22.59 -8.18 -3.53
CA THR A 118 -23.11 -6.97 -2.88
C THR A 118 -23.35 -7.14 -1.39
N ASP A 119 -23.59 -8.37 -0.95
CA ASP A 119 -23.73 -8.81 0.44
C ASP A 119 -22.50 -8.45 1.30
N LEU A 120 -21.30 -8.45 0.71
CA LEU A 120 -20.05 -8.08 1.42
C LEU A 120 -19.97 -6.59 1.81
N TRP A 121 -20.85 -5.73 1.29
CA TRP A 121 -21.01 -4.37 1.80
C TRP A 121 -21.73 -4.32 3.15
N ALA A 122 -22.65 -5.26 3.37
CA ALA A 122 -23.43 -5.38 4.60
C ALA A 122 -22.77 -6.31 5.64
N ASP A 123 -21.67 -6.98 5.27
CA ASP A 123 -20.92 -7.85 6.17
C ASP A 123 -20.39 -7.06 7.38
N PRO A 124 -20.60 -7.54 8.61
CA PRO A 124 -20.20 -6.84 9.84
C PRO A 124 -18.68 -6.68 9.98
N LEU A 125 -17.88 -7.53 9.32
CA LEU A 125 -16.42 -7.38 9.26
C LEU A 125 -16.00 -6.30 8.26
N GLY A 126 -16.92 -5.82 7.41
CA GLY A 126 -16.75 -4.69 6.50
C GLY A 126 -15.53 -4.80 5.57
N PRO A 127 -15.29 -5.94 4.90
CA PRO A 127 -14.09 -6.14 4.08
C PRO A 127 -13.96 -5.06 2.99
N TYR A 128 -15.03 -4.72 2.27
CA TYR A 128 -14.98 -3.65 1.26
C TYR A 128 -14.71 -2.27 1.86
N VAL A 129 -15.37 -1.92 2.97
CA VAL A 129 -15.15 -0.64 3.65
C VAL A 129 -13.68 -0.49 4.08
N LYS A 130 -13.03 -1.58 4.51
CA LYS A 130 -11.61 -1.58 4.91
C LYS A 130 -10.63 -1.48 3.74
N THR A 131 -11.01 -1.93 2.54
CA THR A 131 -10.16 -1.79 1.35
C THR A 131 -10.03 -0.35 0.85
N ILE A 132 -11.02 0.51 1.14
CA ILE A 132 -10.99 1.92 0.72
C ILE A 132 -9.85 2.70 1.42
N PRO A 133 -9.71 2.69 2.76
CA PRO A 133 -8.55 3.29 3.42
C PRO A 133 -7.21 2.70 2.97
N ALA A 134 -7.15 1.39 2.72
CA ALA A 134 -5.92 0.73 2.24
C ALA A 134 -5.52 1.25 0.84
N MET A 135 -6.50 1.46 -0.05
CA MET A 135 -6.28 2.08 -1.36
C MET A 135 -5.81 3.54 -1.22
N ILE A 136 -6.39 4.31 -0.31
CA ILE A 136 -5.96 5.70 -0.04
C ILE A 136 -4.53 5.73 0.50
N LEU A 137 -4.13 4.77 1.33
CA LEU A 137 -2.75 4.64 1.79
C LEU A 137 -1.77 4.36 0.64
N ALA A 138 -2.20 3.70 -0.44
CA ALA A 138 -1.39 3.54 -1.64
C ALA A 138 -1.20 4.85 -2.44
N LEU A 139 -2.03 5.87 -2.23
CA LEU A 139 -1.84 7.21 -2.82
C LEU A 139 -0.74 8.02 -2.12
N PHE A 140 -0.47 7.76 -0.84
CA PHE A 140 0.52 8.51 -0.07
C PHE A 140 1.95 8.45 -0.66
N PRO A 141 2.50 7.27 -1.01
CA PRO A 141 3.81 7.18 -1.65
C PRO A 141 3.84 7.86 -3.02
N ILE A 142 2.73 7.83 -3.78
CA ILE A 142 2.64 8.50 -5.08
C ILE A 142 2.81 10.01 -4.90
N LEU A 143 2.04 10.62 -3.99
CA LEU A 143 2.06 12.06 -3.75
C LEU A 143 3.39 12.54 -3.15
N LEU A 144 3.98 11.76 -2.24
CA LEU A 144 5.23 12.13 -1.56
C LEU A 144 6.49 11.92 -2.41
N LEU A 145 6.44 11.04 -3.41
CA LEU A 145 7.56 10.83 -4.35
C LEU A 145 7.55 11.84 -5.51
N GLU A 146 6.45 12.55 -5.76
CA GLU A 146 6.34 13.55 -6.83
C GLU A 146 7.04 14.88 -6.47
N GLU A 147 7.30 15.14 -5.19
CA GLU A 147 7.98 16.36 -4.70
C GLU A 147 9.51 16.24 -4.53
N ARG A 148 10.16 15.17 -5.01
CA ARG A 148 11.62 14.96 -4.86
C ARG A 148 12.33 14.65 -6.15
#